data_AF-A0A1Y4Q8P6-F1
#
_entry.id   AF-A0A1Y4Q8P6-F1
#
_cell.length_a   1.000
_cell.length_b   1.000
_cell.length_c   1.000
_cell.angle_alpha   90.00
_cell.angle_beta   90.00
_cell.angle_gamma   90.00
#
_symmetry.space_group_name_H-M   'P 1'
#
loop_
_entity.id
_entity.type
_entity.pdbx_description
1 polymer ?
#
loop_
_entity_poly.entity_id
_entity_poly.type
_entity_poly.pdbx_seq_one_letter_code
_entity_poly.pdbx_strand_id
1 'polypeptide(L)'
;MIKIFYSPKSRKDLDRIYDYIYDDLNNPIAAEKTAKGILNKIGELKEYPQLGTVWYLENNIDSGFRFLRCDNYIIFYQITKETILIVRILHRLQDYVKQLF
;
A
#
# COMPACT_ATOMS: atom_id res chain seq x y z
N MET A 1 -13.59 10.70 12.66
CA MET A 1 -13.34 10.22 11.29
C MET A 1 -11.83 10.14 11.08
N ILE A 2 -11.31 8.95 10.81
CA ILE A 2 -9.87 8.70 10.72
C ILE A 2 -9.32 9.31 9.43
N LYS A 3 -8.20 10.04 9.52
CA LYS A 3 -7.57 10.69 8.36
C LYS A 3 -6.50 9.79 7.75
N ILE A 4 -6.47 9.71 6.43
CA ILE A 4 -5.45 8.95 5.70
C ILE A 4 -4.42 9.93 5.14
N PHE A 5 -3.14 9.64 5.42
CA PHE A 5 -1.99 10.34 4.87
C PHE A 5 -1.16 9.41 4.02
N TYR A 6 -0.54 9.97 2.99
CA TYR A 6 0.34 9.24 2.09
C TYR A 6 1.76 9.77 2.24
N SER A 7 2.70 8.88 2.49
CA SER A 7 4.12 9.24 2.48
C SER A 7 4.52 9.73 1.07
N PRO A 8 5.58 10.53 0.94
CA PRO A 8 6.11 10.89 -0.38
C PRO A 8 6.48 9.66 -1.22
N LYS A 9 6.94 8.58 -0.58
CA LYS A 9 7.28 7.33 -1.27
C LYS A 9 6.03 6.59 -1.78
N SER A 10 4.96 6.51 -0.99
CA SER A 10 3.73 5.81 -1.42
C SER A 10 3.02 6.51 -2.59
N ARG A 11 3.13 7.85 -2.68
CA ARG A 11 2.62 8.59 -3.86
C ARG A 11 3.42 8.25 -5.11
N LYS A 12 4.75 8.31 -5.01
CA LYS A 12 5.65 7.89 -6.10
C LYS A 12 5.46 6.43 -6.49
N ASP A 13 5.16 5.57 -5.52
CA ASP A 13 4.85 4.17 -5.79
C ASP A 13 3.56 4.06 -6.64
N LEU A 14 2.48 4.78 -6.30
CA LEU A 14 1.25 4.83 -7.12
C LEU A 14 1.52 5.33 -8.53
N ASP A 15 2.25 6.44 -8.68
CA ASP A 15 2.59 7.03 -9.97
C ASP A 15 3.36 6.00 -10.83
N ARG A 16 4.42 5.39 -10.27
CA ARG A 16 5.21 4.37 -10.97
C ARG A 16 4.41 3.12 -11.34
N ILE A 17 3.50 2.69 -10.47
CA ILE A 17 2.63 1.55 -10.75
C ILE A 17 1.73 1.85 -11.95
N TYR A 18 1.15 3.05 -11.98
CA TYR A 18 0.32 3.48 -13.10
C TYR A 18 1.15 3.58 -14.38
N ASP A 19 2.24 4.33 -14.37
CA ASP A 19 3.11 4.56 -15.53
C ASP A 19 3.66 3.25 -16.09
N TYR A 20 4.13 2.33 -15.23
CA TYR A 20 4.62 1.02 -15.67
C TYR A 20 3.54 0.22 -16.42
N ILE A 21 2.31 0.18 -15.90
CA ILE A 21 1.24 -0.58 -16.56
C ILE A 21 0.75 0.15 -17.82
N TYR A 22 0.70 1.47 -17.78
CA TYR A 22 0.20 2.29 -18.87
C TYR A 22 1.19 2.31 -20.04
N ASP A 23 2.44 2.71 -19.80
CA ASP A 23 3.46 2.94 -20.81
C ASP A 23 4.23 1.65 -21.14
N ASP A 24 4.82 0.99 -20.13
CA ASP A 24 5.73 -0.15 -20.38
C ASP A 24 4.96 -1.41 -20.80
N LEU A 25 3.77 -1.63 -20.24
CA LEU A 25 2.89 -2.75 -20.62
C LEU A 25 1.84 -2.37 -21.68
N ASN A 26 1.81 -1.10 -22.11
CA ASN A 26 0.85 -0.56 -23.07
C ASN A 26 -0.62 -0.93 -22.75
N ASN A 27 -0.99 -0.86 -21.47
CA ASN A 27 -2.30 -1.31 -20.98
C ASN A 27 -3.00 -0.24 -20.13
N PRO A 28 -3.56 0.80 -20.76
CA PRO A 28 -4.18 1.92 -20.06
C PRO A 28 -5.37 1.51 -19.19
N ILE A 29 -6.17 0.55 -19.64
CA ILE A 29 -7.34 0.04 -18.91
C ILE A 29 -6.89 -0.66 -17.62
N ALA A 30 -5.83 -1.45 -17.67
CA ALA A 30 -5.28 -2.09 -16.48
C ALA A 30 -4.67 -1.07 -15.52
N ALA A 31 -3.97 -0.05 -16.03
CA ALA A 31 -3.38 0.99 -15.19
C ALA A 31 -4.44 1.72 -14.34
N GLU A 32 -5.52 2.16 -14.98
CA GLU A 32 -6.63 2.82 -14.29
C GLU A 32 -7.31 1.87 -13.29
N LYS A 33 -7.60 0.63 -13.70
CA LYS A 33 -8.23 -0.37 -12.83
C LYS A 33 -7.39 -0.66 -11.60
N THR A 34 -6.07 -0.84 -11.77
CA THR A 34 -5.15 -1.13 -10.67
C THR A 34 -5.03 0.05 -9.72
N ALA A 35 -4.80 1.27 -10.21
CA ALA A 35 -4.69 2.45 -9.36
C ALA A 35 -5.99 2.69 -8.56
N LYS A 36 -7.15 2.58 -9.23
CA LYS A 36 -8.46 2.70 -8.59
C LYS A 36 -8.70 1.61 -7.55
N GLY A 37 -8.32 0.37 -7.85
CA GLY A 37 -8.40 -0.76 -6.90
C GLY A 37 -7.62 -0.50 -5.62
N ILE A 38 -6.38 -0.02 -5.75
CA ILE A 38 -5.52 0.34 -4.62
C ILE A 38 -6.15 1.47 -3.78
N LEU A 39 -6.61 2.55 -4.43
CA LEU A 39 -7.22 3.69 -3.75
C LEU A 39 -8.51 3.31 -3.03
N ASN A 40 -9.35 2.47 -3.64
CA ASN A 40 -10.56 1.95 -3.01
C ASN A 40 -10.23 1.12 -1.75
N LYS A 41 -9.22 0.25 -1.84
CA LYS A 41 -8.79 -0.57 -0.70
C LYS A 41 -8.25 0.26 0.45
N ILE A 42 -7.53 1.34 0.14
CA ILE A 42 -7.10 2.33 1.13
C ILE A 42 -8.31 3.07 1.73
N GLY A 43 -9.34 3.36 0.93
CA GLY A 43 -10.59 3.98 1.39
C GLY A 43 -11.30 3.16 2.47
N GLU A 44 -11.31 1.83 2.37
CA GLU A 44 -11.89 0.92 3.37
C GLU A 44 -11.25 1.11 4.77
N LEU A 45 -9.99 1.54 4.83
CA LEU A 45 -9.28 1.74 6.10
C LEU A 45 -9.87 2.86 6.97
N LYS A 46 -10.67 3.78 6.41
CA LYS A 46 -11.34 4.82 7.20
C LYS A 46 -12.36 4.23 8.18
N GLU A 47 -13.06 3.19 7.75
CA GLU A 47 -14.07 2.47 8.54
C GLU A 47 -13.45 1.27 9.28
N TYR A 48 -12.48 0.60 8.63
CA TYR A 48 -11.84 -0.60 9.16
C TYR A 48 -10.30 -0.46 9.23
N PRO A 49 -9.75 0.37 10.14
CA PRO A 49 -8.31 0.56 10.24
C PRO A 49 -7.52 -0.74 10.44
N GLN A 50 -8.10 -1.70 11.18
CA GLN A 50 -7.46 -2.96 11.53
C GLN A 50 -7.62 -4.06 10.46
N LEU A 51 -8.21 -3.74 9.30
CA LEU A 51 -8.47 -4.68 8.20
C LEU A 51 -7.19 -5.38 7.71
N GLY A 52 -6.06 -4.68 7.71
CA GLY A 52 -4.76 -5.24 7.34
C GLY A 52 -4.15 -6.09 8.43
N THR A 53 -3.49 -7.17 8.00
CA THR A 53 -2.73 -8.07 8.86
C THR A 53 -1.52 -7.35 9.44
N VAL A 54 -1.25 -7.56 10.73
CA VAL A 54 -0.01 -7.08 11.36
C VAL A 54 1.16 -7.81 10.71
N TRP A 55 2.16 -7.07 10.26
CA TRP A 55 3.38 -7.67 9.76
C TRP A 55 4.31 -7.95 10.93
N TYR A 56 4.57 -9.22 11.19
CA TYR A 56 5.59 -9.65 12.14
C TYR A 56 6.90 -9.90 11.40
N LEU A 57 8.00 -9.40 11.97
CA LEU A 57 9.35 -9.77 11.57
C LEU A 57 9.68 -11.18 12.07
N GLU A 58 10.88 -11.65 11.74
CA GLU A 58 11.42 -12.88 12.35
C GLU A 58 11.35 -12.80 13.88
N ASN A 59 11.18 -13.96 14.52
CA ASN A 59 10.97 -14.10 15.97
C ASN A 59 9.69 -13.46 16.52
N ASN A 60 8.64 -13.29 15.70
CA ASN A 60 7.33 -12.74 16.10
C ASN A 60 7.39 -11.30 16.66
N ILE A 61 8.37 -10.51 16.24
CA ILE A 61 8.46 -9.09 16.63
C ILE A 61 7.46 -8.29 15.78
N ASP A 62 6.56 -7.54 16.43
CA ASP A 62 5.66 -6.62 15.73
C ASP A 62 6.49 -5.54 15.02
N SER A 63 6.41 -5.49 13.69
CA SER A 63 7.16 -4.52 12.88
C SER A 63 6.67 -3.09 13.05
N GLY A 64 5.50 -2.88 13.66
CA GLY A 64 4.79 -1.61 13.69
C GLY A 64 4.05 -1.30 12.38
N PHE A 65 4.04 -2.22 11.42
CA PHE A 65 3.32 -2.08 10.15
C PHE A 65 2.17 -3.08 10.04
N ARG A 66 1.14 -2.68 9.31
CA ARG A 66 0.09 -3.55 8.78
C ARG A 66 0.17 -3.57 7.26
N PHE A 67 -0.35 -4.63 6.66
CA PHE A 67 -0.42 -4.74 5.21
C PHE A 67 -1.77 -5.23 4.70
N LEU A 68 -2.12 -4.76 3.51
CA LEU A 68 -3.24 -5.24 2.70
C LEU A 68 -2.72 -5.71 1.34
N ARG A 69 -3.33 -6.75 0.79
CA ARG A 69 -3.09 -7.19 -0.59
C ARG A 69 -4.17 -6.59 -1.50
N CYS A 70 -3.73 -6.07 -2.65
CA CYS A 70 -4.59 -5.60 -3.74
C CYS A 70 -3.96 -6.11 -5.05
N ASP A 71 -4.56 -7.15 -5.64
CA ASP A 71 -4.00 -7.88 -6.78
C ASP A 71 -2.52 -8.27 -6.57
N ASN A 72 -1.62 -7.73 -7.40
CA ASN A 72 -0.18 -7.98 -7.34
C ASN A 72 0.56 -6.99 -6.42
N TYR A 73 -0.14 -6.13 -5.68
CA TYR A 73 0.45 -5.09 -4.86
C TYR A 73 0.13 -5.28 -3.37
N ILE A 74 1.09 -4.86 -2.53
CA ILE A 74 1.00 -4.88 -1.08
C ILE A 74 1.06 -3.44 -0.58
N ILE A 75 0.03 -3.03 0.14
CA ILE A 75 -0.11 -1.70 0.73
C ILE A 75 0.35 -1.79 2.17
N PHE A 76 1.48 -1.17 2.51
CA PHE A 76 2.00 -1.10 3.88
C PHE A 76 1.55 0.19 4.55
N TYR A 77 1.01 0.08 5.76
CA TYR A 77 0.50 1.23 6.50
C TYR A 77 0.71 1.11 8.01
N GLN A 78 0.62 2.24 8.70
CA GLN A 78 0.65 2.33 10.16
C GLN A 78 -0.63 2.99 10.67
N ILE A 79 -1.11 2.54 11.81
CA ILE A 79 -2.22 3.16 12.53
C ILE A 79 -1.64 3.96 13.68
N THR A 80 -1.98 5.24 13.76
CA THR A 80 -1.76 6.07 14.96
C THR A 80 -3.10 6.36 15.64
N LYS A 81 -3.15 7.21 16.67
CA LYS A 81 -4.38 7.48 17.45
C LYS A 81 -5.58 7.90 16.58
N GLU A 82 -5.35 8.73 15.57
CA GLU A 82 -6.44 9.29 14.74
C GLU A 82 -6.14 9.27 13.24
N THR A 83 -5.00 8.70 12.85
CA THR A 83 -4.54 8.75 11.47
C THR A 83 -4.00 7.41 11.00
N ILE A 84 -4.10 7.20 9.70
CA ILE A 84 -3.49 6.09 9.00
C ILE A 84 -2.46 6.65 8.05
N LEU A 85 -1.22 6.20 8.15
CA LEU A 85 -0.15 6.56 7.24
C LEU A 85 0.09 5.41 6.27
N ILE A 86 -0.17 5.64 4.98
CA ILE A 86 0.27 4.75 3.91
C ILE A 86 1.76 4.98 3.69
N VAL A 87 2.56 3.96 3.99
CA VAL A 87 4.03 4.06 4.05
C VAL A 87 4.63 3.74 2.68
N ARG A 88 4.25 2.60 2.09
CA ARG A 88 4.69 2.14 0.75
C ARG A 88 3.58 1.34 0.07
N ILE A 89 3.62 1.29 -1.26
CA ILE A 89 2.78 0.41 -2.07
C ILE A 89 3.73 -0.35 -3.00
N LEU A 90 3.90 -1.65 -2.78
CA LEU A 90 4.99 -2.42 -3.39
C LEU A 90 4.43 -3.59 -4.20
N HIS A 91 5.05 -3.88 -5.34
CA HIS A 91 4.70 -5.08 -6.11
C HIS A 91 5.11 -6.34 -5.34
N ARG A 92 4.31 -7.41 -5.45
CA ARG A 92 4.44 -8.60 -4.60
C ARG A 92 5.76 -9.40 -4.73
N LEU A 93 6.63 -8.99 -5.65
CA LEU A 93 7.92 -9.62 -5.92
C LEU A 93 9.09 -8.74 -5.47
N GLN A 94 8.82 -7.54 -4.94
CA GLN A 94 9.85 -6.64 -4.42
C GLN A 94 10.27 -7.08 -3.02
N ASP A 95 11.54 -6.90 -2.70
CA ASP A 95 12.07 -7.09 -1.34
C ASP A 95 11.56 -5.96 -0.43
N TYR A 96 10.49 -6.21 0.31
CA TYR A 96 9.89 -5.17 1.15
C TYR A 96 10.72 -4.84 2.39
N VAL A 97 11.51 -5.80 2.90
CA VAL A 97 12.34 -5.57 4.09
C VAL A 97 13.33 -4.45 3.79
N LYS A 98 14.04 -4.55 2.66
CA LYS A 98 14.96 -3.51 2.18
C LYS A 98 14.28 -2.19 1.80
N GLN A 99 12.99 -2.20 1.53
CA GLN A 99 12.23 -1.01 1.10
C GLN A 99 11.60 -0.24 2.27
N LEU A 100 11.43 -0.91 3.41
CA LEU A 100 10.76 -0.39 4.60
C LEU A 100 11.74 -0.05 5.74
N PHE A 101 12.90 -0.71 5.80
CA PHE A 101 13.99 -0.47 6.75
C PHE A 101 15.25 -0.01 6.00
#